data_AF-A0A7X5V3K2-F1
#
_entry.id   AF-A0A7X5V3K2-F1
#
_cell.length_a   1.000
_cell.length_b   1.000
_cell.length_c   1.000
_cell.angle_alpha   90.00
_cell.angle_beta   90.00
_cell.angle_gamma   90.00
#
_symmetry.space_group_name_H-M   'P 1'
#
loop_
_entity.id
_entity.type
_entity.pdbx_description
1 polymer ?
#
loop_
_entity_poly.entity_id
_entity_poly.type
_entity_poly.pdbx_seq_one_letter_code
_entity_poly.pdbx_strand_id
1 'polypeptide(L)'
;MGQAKQRAAARAGVHAEIDARLRGLGIDTTQFGFFDQPAFAAEEGRDGTFLDQYALWVQSRPRTAEYDERVRAIVPRLAEFLADLFEREDMQRSCVHVSSMMQRILDRLGVWSFGLKGSMIAEVASEDLWRGQSMCDLSDFPGAELGHAWVVAPPFVIVDGTIRLQNPVGDPMNSYTPAIVAVEHTTMVKPTVDDVVSAQLRARIARDEGREDSQLHHRLVPNLKDFSRNFPSSEIRYGELVLRYVPAGVRISDVGLEQINGAGEKLRGDEVWNDHVAPAFADFIV
;
A
#
# COMPACT_ATOMS: atom_id res chain seq x y z
N MET A 1 13.07 -25.10 21.09
CA MET A 1 12.32 -25.15 19.81
C MET A 1 11.50 -23.88 19.72
N GLY A 2 11.93 -22.94 18.87
CA GLY A 2 11.75 -21.51 19.07
C GLY A 2 10.47 -20.90 18.50
N GLN A 3 10.12 -19.72 19.03
CA GLN A 3 8.93 -18.91 18.73
C GLN A 3 8.63 -18.75 17.22
N ALA A 4 9.63 -18.81 16.34
CA ALA A 4 9.44 -18.79 14.89
C ALA A 4 8.57 -19.94 14.36
N LYS A 5 8.74 -21.17 14.89
CA LYS A 5 7.94 -22.33 14.47
C LYS A 5 6.49 -22.23 14.95
N GLN A 6 6.27 -21.66 16.14
CA GLN A 6 4.94 -21.40 16.69
C GLN A 6 4.21 -20.29 15.91
N ARG A 7 4.91 -19.20 15.55
CA ARG A 7 4.35 -18.13 14.71
C ARG A 7 4.00 -18.62 13.30
N ALA A 8 4.85 -19.46 12.70
CA ALA A 8 4.58 -20.06 11.40
C ALA A 8 3.35 -20.99 11.44
N ALA A 9 3.22 -21.81 12.49
CA ALA A 9 2.07 -22.69 12.67
C ALA A 9 0.76 -21.90 12.92
N ALA A 10 0.81 -20.84 13.74
CA ALA A 10 -0.34 -19.98 13.96
C ALA A 10 -0.79 -19.26 12.67
N ARG A 11 0.16 -18.74 11.87
CA ARG A 11 -0.13 -18.11 10.58
C ARG A 11 -0.73 -19.11 9.58
N ALA A 12 -0.24 -20.35 9.57
CA ALA A 12 -0.78 -21.41 8.71
C ALA A 12 -2.22 -21.80 9.11
N GLY A 13 -2.54 -21.84 10.42
CA GLY A 13 -3.90 -22.06 10.90
C GLY A 13 -4.87 -20.96 10.44
N VAL A 14 -4.49 -19.70 10.66
CA VAL A 14 -5.26 -18.53 10.19
C VAL A 14 -5.45 -18.57 8.67
N HIS A 15 -4.40 -18.92 7.92
CA HIS A 15 -4.52 -19.02 6.47
C HIS A 15 -5.53 -20.08 6.03
N ALA A 16 -5.48 -21.29 6.61
CA ALA A 16 -6.37 -22.38 6.24
C ALA A 16 -7.85 -22.03 6.51
N GLU A 17 -8.13 -21.30 7.59
CA GLU A 17 -9.49 -20.83 7.89
C GLU A 17 -9.99 -19.82 6.86
N ILE A 18 -9.16 -18.84 6.49
CA ILE A 18 -9.51 -17.83 5.47
C ILE A 18 -9.69 -18.50 4.09
N ASP A 19 -8.75 -19.37 3.71
CA ASP A 19 -8.80 -20.10 2.43
C ASP A 19 -10.06 -20.97 2.32
N ALA A 20 -10.39 -21.72 3.37
CA ALA A 20 -11.60 -22.55 3.40
C ALA A 20 -12.87 -21.71 3.30
N ARG A 21 -12.93 -20.54 3.97
CA ARG A 21 -14.05 -19.61 3.86
C ARG A 21 -14.20 -19.10 2.43
N LEU A 22 -13.13 -18.60 1.80
CA LEU A 22 -13.16 -18.08 0.43
C LEU A 22 -13.59 -19.16 -0.56
N ARG A 23 -13.02 -20.37 -0.46
CA ARG A 23 -13.39 -21.51 -1.31
C ARG A 23 -14.83 -21.97 -1.10
N GLY A 24 -15.32 -21.92 0.14
CA GLY A 24 -16.71 -22.21 0.47
C GLY A 24 -17.71 -21.25 -0.20
N LEU A 25 -17.27 -20.05 -0.57
CA LEU A 25 -18.03 -19.06 -1.33
C LEU A 25 -17.89 -19.24 -2.86
N GLY A 26 -17.18 -20.27 -3.32
CA GLY A 26 -16.94 -20.54 -4.73
C GLY A 26 -15.82 -19.70 -5.35
N ILE A 27 -14.94 -19.10 -4.53
CA ILE A 27 -13.79 -18.32 -4.99
C ILE A 27 -12.58 -19.26 -5.16
N ASP A 28 -12.01 -19.30 -6.36
CA ASP A 28 -10.80 -20.06 -6.65
C ASP A 28 -9.55 -19.28 -6.22
N THR A 29 -9.05 -19.58 -5.03
CA THR A 29 -7.87 -18.95 -4.42
C THR A 29 -6.54 -19.32 -5.08
N THR A 30 -6.53 -20.19 -6.09
CA THR A 30 -5.30 -20.56 -6.80
C THR A 30 -4.91 -19.57 -7.91
N GLN A 31 -5.83 -18.69 -8.30
CA GLN A 31 -5.65 -17.74 -9.40
C GLN A 31 -5.21 -16.37 -8.90
N PHE A 32 -4.12 -15.84 -9.46
CA PHE A 32 -3.74 -14.42 -9.25
C PHE A 32 -4.91 -13.51 -9.62
N GLY A 33 -5.09 -12.44 -8.85
CA GLY A 33 -6.23 -11.54 -9.06
C GLY A 33 -7.60 -12.13 -8.70
N PHE A 34 -7.71 -13.20 -7.87
CA PHE A 34 -9.02 -13.82 -7.58
C PHE A 34 -10.07 -12.88 -6.97
N PHE A 35 -9.67 -11.70 -6.46
CA PHE A 35 -10.60 -10.67 -6.03
C PHE A 35 -11.47 -10.12 -7.18
N ASP A 36 -11.08 -10.31 -8.45
CA ASP A 36 -11.91 -9.99 -9.62
C ASP A 36 -12.98 -11.04 -9.91
N GLN A 37 -12.93 -12.21 -9.27
CA GLN A 37 -13.90 -13.26 -9.55
C GLN A 37 -15.31 -12.78 -9.16
N PRO A 38 -16.35 -13.09 -9.96
CA PRO A 38 -17.71 -12.63 -9.67
C PRO A 38 -18.21 -12.99 -8.27
N ALA A 39 -17.80 -14.15 -7.74
CA ALA A 39 -18.13 -14.56 -6.38
C ALA A 39 -17.50 -13.64 -5.32
N PHE A 40 -16.25 -13.21 -5.52
CA PHE A 40 -15.58 -12.27 -4.61
C PHE A 40 -16.23 -10.88 -4.67
N ALA A 41 -16.42 -10.35 -5.88
CA ALA A 41 -17.06 -9.04 -6.09
C ALA A 41 -18.49 -8.98 -5.51
N ALA A 42 -19.23 -10.09 -5.56
CA ALA A 42 -20.56 -10.18 -4.96
C ALA A 42 -20.54 -10.09 -3.42
N GLU A 43 -19.51 -10.63 -2.76
CA GLU A 43 -19.35 -10.51 -1.31
C GLU A 43 -18.84 -9.13 -0.91
N GLU A 44 -17.87 -8.58 -1.65
CA GLU A 44 -17.39 -7.21 -1.43
C GLU A 44 -18.51 -6.17 -1.60
N GLY A 45 -19.38 -6.35 -2.59
CA GLY A 45 -20.54 -5.48 -2.77
C GLY A 45 -21.55 -5.52 -1.60
N ARG A 46 -21.52 -6.57 -0.77
CA ARG A 46 -22.34 -6.68 0.45
C ARG A 46 -21.63 -6.17 1.69
N ASP A 47 -20.31 -6.35 1.74
CA ASP A 47 -19.45 -5.97 2.86
C ASP A 47 -18.17 -5.33 2.31
N GLY A 48 -18.07 -4.01 2.42
CA GLY A 48 -16.90 -3.26 1.93
C GLY A 48 -15.60 -3.59 2.69
N THR A 49 -15.66 -4.32 3.81
CA THR A 49 -14.47 -4.83 4.52
C THR A 49 -14.04 -6.21 4.04
N PHE A 50 -14.80 -6.84 3.12
CA PHE A 50 -14.48 -8.17 2.59
C PHE A 50 -13.15 -8.19 1.84
N LEU A 51 -12.73 -7.06 1.25
CA LEU A 51 -11.42 -6.91 0.62
C LEU A 51 -10.26 -7.20 1.59
N ASP A 52 -10.45 -6.95 2.89
CA ASP A 52 -9.46 -7.29 3.92
C ASP A 52 -9.18 -8.80 3.96
N GLN A 53 -10.16 -9.63 3.59
CA GLN A 53 -9.97 -11.09 3.51
C GLN A 53 -8.94 -11.47 2.45
N TYR A 54 -8.91 -10.77 1.30
CA TYR A 54 -7.88 -10.99 0.29
C TYR A 54 -6.49 -10.62 0.82
N ALA A 55 -6.35 -9.44 1.41
CA ALA A 55 -5.07 -8.99 1.97
C ALA A 55 -4.57 -9.94 3.08
N LEU A 56 -5.45 -10.36 3.98
CA LEU A 56 -5.14 -11.35 5.02
C LEU A 56 -4.78 -12.72 4.42
N TRP A 57 -5.45 -13.15 3.35
CA TRP A 57 -5.11 -14.39 2.65
C TRP A 57 -3.70 -14.31 2.04
N VAL A 58 -3.40 -13.24 1.30
CA VAL A 58 -2.07 -13.01 0.70
C VAL A 58 -0.99 -12.96 1.76
N GLN A 59 -1.23 -12.23 2.85
CA GLN A 59 -0.28 -12.12 3.94
C GLN A 59 -0.10 -13.46 4.66
N SER A 60 -1.15 -14.22 4.93
CA SER A 60 -1.05 -15.47 5.71
C SER A 60 -0.56 -16.67 4.90
N ARG A 61 -0.62 -16.61 3.56
CA ARG A 61 -0.29 -17.71 2.64
C ARG A 61 1.07 -18.36 2.94
N PRO A 62 1.15 -19.71 2.99
CA PRO A 62 2.42 -20.44 2.99
C PRO A 62 3.26 -20.09 1.76
N ARG A 63 4.56 -19.83 1.98
CA ARG A 63 5.51 -19.52 0.92
C ARG A 63 6.68 -20.49 0.96
N THR A 64 7.18 -20.83 -0.21
CA THR A 64 8.44 -21.57 -0.39
C THR A 64 9.60 -20.59 -0.46
N ALA A 65 10.81 -21.05 -0.16
CA ALA A 65 12.02 -20.24 -0.32
C ALA A 65 12.20 -19.79 -1.79
N GLU A 66 11.93 -20.68 -2.74
CA GLU A 66 11.97 -20.38 -4.18
C GLU A 66 10.99 -19.27 -4.59
N TYR A 67 9.77 -19.29 -4.05
CA TYR A 67 8.81 -18.20 -4.26
C TYR A 67 9.33 -16.89 -3.68
N ASP A 68 9.84 -16.89 -2.43
CA ASP A 68 10.38 -15.69 -1.79
C ASP A 68 11.61 -15.15 -2.56
N GLU A 69 12.49 -16.00 -3.08
CA GLU A 69 13.63 -15.61 -3.94
C GLU A 69 13.16 -14.95 -5.24
N ARG A 70 12.15 -15.53 -5.89
CA ARG A 70 11.52 -14.93 -7.08
C ARG A 70 10.94 -13.55 -6.77
N VAL A 71 10.21 -13.40 -5.65
CA VAL A 71 9.64 -12.12 -5.25
C VAL A 71 10.74 -11.08 -4.99
N ARG A 72 11.83 -11.47 -4.32
CA ARG A 72 13.00 -10.59 -4.09
C ARG A 72 13.68 -10.14 -5.37
N ALA A 73 13.67 -10.96 -6.42
CA ALA A 73 14.22 -10.59 -7.73
C ALA A 73 13.30 -9.63 -8.50
N ILE A 74 11.98 -9.78 -8.37
CA ILE A 74 11.00 -9.03 -9.16
C ILE A 74 10.65 -7.69 -8.51
N VAL A 75 10.29 -7.69 -7.22
CA VAL A 75 9.59 -6.56 -6.59
C VAL A 75 10.42 -5.27 -6.53
N PRO A 76 11.67 -5.26 -6.02
CA PRO A 76 12.47 -4.04 -5.99
C PRO A 76 12.76 -3.50 -7.40
N ARG A 77 13.08 -4.41 -8.34
CA ARG A 77 13.35 -4.05 -9.74
C ARG A 77 12.12 -3.42 -10.41
N LEU A 78 10.93 -3.97 -10.17
CA LEU A 78 9.68 -3.41 -10.70
C LEU A 78 9.38 -2.05 -10.05
N ALA A 79 9.52 -1.93 -8.73
CA ALA A 79 9.30 -0.67 -8.03
C ALA A 79 10.22 0.44 -8.59
N GLU A 80 11.51 0.16 -8.75
CA GLU A 80 12.48 1.12 -9.31
C GLU A 80 12.13 1.47 -10.76
N PHE A 81 11.82 0.47 -11.58
CA PHE A 81 11.47 0.67 -12.97
C PHE A 81 10.22 1.55 -13.14
N LEU A 82 9.18 1.28 -12.35
CA LEU A 82 7.95 2.08 -12.36
C LEU A 82 8.17 3.47 -11.80
N ALA A 83 8.93 3.61 -10.72
CA ALA A 83 9.30 4.91 -10.19
C ALA A 83 9.96 5.76 -11.29
N ASP A 84 10.91 5.18 -12.04
CA ASP A 84 11.68 5.85 -13.10
C ASP A 84 10.80 6.24 -14.27
N LEU A 85 9.89 5.34 -14.66
CA LEU A 85 8.92 5.60 -15.71
C LEU A 85 7.99 6.76 -15.34
N PHE A 86 7.39 6.72 -14.16
CA PHE A 86 6.40 7.71 -13.74
C PHE A 86 7.00 9.08 -13.40
N GLU A 87 8.26 9.12 -12.99
CA GLU A 87 9.00 10.39 -12.88
C GLU A 87 9.20 11.04 -14.25
N ARG A 88 9.63 10.28 -15.26
CA ARG A 88 9.82 10.78 -16.64
C ARG A 88 8.52 11.28 -17.28
N GLU A 89 7.42 10.62 -16.97
CA GLU A 89 6.09 10.97 -17.48
C GLU A 89 5.37 12.03 -16.63
N ASP A 90 6.06 12.61 -15.63
CA ASP A 90 5.52 13.66 -14.76
C ASP A 90 4.18 13.26 -14.12
N MET A 91 4.12 12.01 -13.62
CA MET A 91 2.97 11.47 -12.88
C MET A 91 3.11 11.74 -11.37
N GLN A 92 3.41 12.98 -11.02
CA GLN A 92 3.53 13.43 -9.63
C GLN A 92 2.23 13.19 -8.87
N ARG A 93 2.32 12.87 -7.56
CA ARG A 93 1.17 12.63 -6.67
C ARG A 93 0.17 11.58 -7.16
N SER A 94 0.58 10.68 -8.04
CA SER A 94 -0.27 9.62 -8.61
C SER A 94 -0.16 8.29 -7.85
N CYS A 95 0.05 8.33 -6.52
CA CYS A 95 0.31 7.14 -5.70
C CYS A 95 -0.77 6.06 -5.84
N VAL A 96 -2.03 6.47 -5.96
CA VAL A 96 -3.17 5.58 -6.23
C VAL A 96 -3.01 4.84 -7.56
N HIS A 97 -2.84 5.54 -8.67
CA HIS A 97 -2.74 4.92 -10.00
C HIS A 97 -1.53 4.00 -10.09
N VAL A 98 -0.38 4.46 -9.62
CA VAL A 98 0.87 3.69 -9.68
C VAL A 98 0.81 2.44 -8.80
N SER A 99 0.31 2.55 -7.56
CA SER A 99 0.18 1.38 -6.68
C SER A 99 -0.83 0.37 -7.23
N SER A 100 -1.93 0.85 -7.80
CA SER A 100 -2.92 0.01 -8.48
C SER A 100 -2.34 -0.70 -9.71
N MET A 101 -1.60 0.02 -10.56
CA MET A 101 -0.90 -0.58 -11.71
C MET A 101 0.13 -1.61 -11.25
N MET A 102 0.96 -1.26 -10.27
CA MET A 102 2.00 -2.14 -9.74
C MET A 102 1.41 -3.45 -9.22
N GLN A 103 0.33 -3.40 -8.43
CA GLN A 103 -0.32 -4.59 -7.92
C GLN A 103 -0.83 -5.51 -9.05
N ARG A 104 -1.52 -4.94 -10.04
CA ARG A 104 -2.01 -5.70 -11.21
C ARG A 104 -0.88 -6.28 -12.08
N ILE A 105 0.24 -5.56 -12.19
CA ILE A 105 1.44 -6.02 -12.88
C ILE A 105 2.08 -7.19 -12.13
N LEU A 106 2.15 -7.11 -10.80
CA LEU A 106 2.67 -8.19 -9.97
C LEU A 106 1.84 -9.48 -10.13
N ASP A 107 0.52 -9.37 -10.24
CA ASP A 107 -0.34 -10.52 -10.56
C ASP A 107 0.08 -11.21 -11.87
N ARG A 108 0.38 -10.44 -12.93
CA ARG A 108 0.89 -10.97 -14.23
C ARG A 108 2.28 -11.57 -14.15
N LEU A 109 3.11 -11.07 -13.23
CA LEU A 109 4.45 -11.61 -12.97
C LEU A 109 4.43 -12.78 -11.97
N GLY A 110 3.24 -13.25 -11.57
CA GLY A 110 3.08 -14.38 -10.65
C GLY A 110 3.50 -14.05 -9.21
N VAL A 111 3.29 -12.81 -8.77
CA VAL A 111 3.60 -12.33 -7.42
C VAL A 111 2.32 -11.87 -6.73
N TRP A 112 1.97 -12.56 -5.64
CA TRP A 112 0.83 -12.22 -4.80
C TRP A 112 1.11 -10.92 -4.07
N SER A 113 0.21 -9.95 -4.22
CA SER A 113 0.33 -8.64 -3.61
C SER A 113 -1.04 -8.03 -3.32
N PHE A 114 -1.08 -7.00 -2.50
CA PHE A 114 -2.28 -6.18 -2.29
C PHE A 114 -1.87 -4.74 -2.04
N GLY A 115 -2.75 -3.78 -2.33
CA GLY A 115 -2.53 -2.38 -1.99
C GLY A 115 -3.05 -2.04 -0.60
N LEU A 116 -2.37 -1.12 0.07
CA LEU A 116 -2.84 -0.45 1.27
C LEU A 116 -3.02 1.04 0.99
N LYS A 117 -3.98 1.64 1.69
CA LYS A 117 -4.14 3.09 1.78
C LYS A 117 -4.06 3.51 3.24
N GLY A 118 -3.42 4.63 3.49
CA GLY A 118 -3.24 5.14 4.85
C GLY A 118 -2.50 6.46 4.88
N SER A 119 -1.88 6.77 6.02
CA SER A 119 -1.02 7.94 6.12
C SER A 119 0.44 7.57 5.93
N MET A 120 1.22 8.50 5.37
CA MET A 120 2.66 8.40 5.28
C MET A 120 3.30 9.69 5.80
N ILE A 121 4.20 9.54 6.78
CA ILE A 121 4.93 10.65 7.39
C ILE A 121 6.42 10.48 7.08
N ALA A 122 7.06 11.55 6.64
CA ALA A 122 8.49 11.66 6.40
C ALA A 122 9.09 12.75 7.29
N GLU A 123 10.15 12.41 8.01
CA GLU A 123 10.78 13.30 8.97
C GLU A 123 12.32 13.20 8.90
N VAL A 124 12.99 14.35 8.86
CA VAL A 124 14.44 14.49 9.02
C VAL A 124 14.67 15.48 10.16
N ALA A 125 14.75 14.96 11.37
CA ALA A 125 14.75 15.77 12.59
C ALA A 125 15.97 16.70 12.71
N SER A 126 17.12 16.31 12.15
CA SER A 126 18.35 17.12 12.10
C SER A 126 18.17 18.45 11.34
N GLU A 127 17.26 18.47 10.38
CA GLU A 127 17.02 19.59 9.47
C GLU A 127 15.66 20.27 9.68
N ASP A 128 14.91 19.88 10.74
CA ASP A 128 13.55 20.34 11.00
C ASP A 128 12.60 20.14 9.79
N LEU A 129 12.81 19.06 9.03
CA LEU A 129 11.98 18.72 7.87
C LEU A 129 10.90 17.71 8.26
N TRP A 130 9.66 18.04 7.94
CA TRP A 130 8.50 17.18 8.12
C TRP A 130 7.57 17.27 6.92
N ARG A 131 7.15 16.12 6.38
CA ARG A 131 6.14 16.00 5.33
C ARG A 131 5.14 14.92 5.72
N GLY A 132 3.86 15.24 5.61
CA GLY A 132 2.79 14.32 5.95
C GLY A 132 1.78 14.21 4.83
N GLN A 133 1.43 12.99 4.50
CA GLN A 133 0.30 12.64 3.65
C GLN A 133 -0.74 12.01 4.57
N SER A 134 -1.45 12.86 5.30
CA SER A 134 -2.40 12.44 6.32
C SER A 134 -3.66 11.86 5.68
N MET A 135 -4.19 10.78 6.27
CA MET A 135 -5.46 10.19 5.82
C MET A 135 -6.63 11.17 6.01
N CYS A 136 -6.57 12.03 7.04
CA CYS A 136 -7.54 13.09 7.27
C CYS A 136 -6.89 14.46 7.08
N ASP A 137 -7.30 15.16 6.03
CA ASP A 137 -6.83 16.50 5.69
C ASP A 137 -7.94 17.34 5.05
N LEU A 138 -7.67 18.62 4.79
CA LEU A 138 -8.47 19.49 3.95
C LEU A 138 -8.25 19.10 2.48
N SER A 139 -9.31 18.69 1.80
CA SER A 139 -9.24 18.38 0.37
C SER A 139 -8.98 19.63 -0.46
N ASP A 140 -7.98 19.57 -1.34
CA ASP A 140 -7.69 20.64 -2.30
C ASP A 140 -8.83 20.84 -3.31
N PHE A 141 -9.55 19.76 -3.65
CA PHE A 141 -10.68 19.77 -4.57
C PHE A 141 -11.70 18.67 -4.22
N PRO A 142 -12.97 18.79 -4.68
CA PRO A 142 -13.97 17.74 -4.48
C PRO A 142 -13.52 16.41 -5.06
N GLY A 143 -13.54 15.36 -4.26
CA GLY A 143 -13.10 14.02 -4.67
C GLY A 143 -11.59 13.77 -4.57
N ALA A 144 -10.82 14.71 -4.01
CA ALA A 144 -9.38 14.49 -3.79
C ALA A 144 -9.14 13.25 -2.91
N GLU A 145 -8.26 12.38 -3.40
CA GLU A 145 -7.79 11.22 -2.66
C GLU A 145 -6.73 11.63 -1.64
N LEU A 146 -7.10 11.61 -0.36
CA LEU A 146 -6.18 11.92 0.74
C LEU A 146 -5.39 10.69 1.19
N GLY A 147 -4.30 10.95 1.90
CA GLY A 147 -3.36 9.93 2.38
C GLY A 147 -2.38 9.50 1.30
N HIS A 148 -1.90 8.27 1.43
CA HIS A 148 -0.92 7.64 0.56
C HIS A 148 -1.29 6.20 0.29
N ALA A 149 -0.90 5.70 -0.89
CA ALA A 149 -1.10 4.31 -1.29
C ALA A 149 0.25 3.65 -1.57
N TRP A 150 0.37 2.38 -1.15
CA TRP A 150 1.55 1.55 -1.38
C TRP A 150 1.15 0.08 -1.51
N VAL A 151 2.08 -0.77 -1.90
CA VAL A 151 1.86 -2.20 -2.12
C VAL A 151 2.51 -3.02 -1.01
N VAL A 152 1.90 -4.16 -0.70
CA VAL A 152 2.48 -5.25 0.10
C VAL A 152 2.64 -6.46 -0.80
N ALA A 153 3.86 -6.97 -0.93
CA ALA A 153 4.18 -8.14 -1.76
C ALA A 153 5.11 -9.08 -0.97
N PRO A 154 4.56 -9.99 -0.15
CA PRO A 154 5.35 -10.80 0.78
C PRO A 154 6.49 -11.56 0.06
N PRO A 155 7.74 -11.47 0.58
CA PRO A 155 8.10 -11.11 1.95
C PRO A 155 8.18 -9.60 2.27
N PHE A 156 8.10 -8.72 1.27
CA PHE A 156 8.08 -7.28 1.51
C PHE A 156 6.78 -6.86 2.20
N VAL A 157 6.92 -6.14 3.31
CA VAL A 157 5.80 -5.61 4.10
C VAL A 157 5.43 -4.18 3.71
N ILE A 158 6.33 -3.47 3.03
CA ILE A 158 6.09 -2.17 2.41
C ILE A 158 6.85 -2.13 1.09
N VAL A 159 6.13 -1.81 0.02
CA VAL A 159 6.66 -1.53 -1.32
C VAL A 159 6.03 -0.23 -1.81
N ASP A 160 6.83 0.83 -1.88
CA ASP A 160 6.42 2.16 -2.30
C ASP A 160 7.31 2.63 -3.44
N GLY A 161 6.80 2.43 -4.66
CA GLY A 161 7.43 2.93 -5.89
C GLY A 161 7.15 4.40 -6.18
N THR A 162 6.50 5.12 -5.26
CA THR A 162 6.03 6.49 -5.50
C THR A 162 6.54 7.50 -4.49
N ILE A 163 7.30 7.07 -3.48
CA ILE A 163 7.78 7.92 -2.38
C ILE A 163 8.42 9.23 -2.86
N ARG A 164 9.24 9.18 -3.93
CA ARG A 164 9.88 10.37 -4.50
C ARG A 164 8.96 11.27 -5.33
N LEU A 165 7.80 10.75 -5.75
CA LEU A 165 6.79 11.47 -6.55
C LEU A 165 5.82 12.27 -5.68
N GLN A 166 5.99 12.25 -4.35
CA GLN A 166 5.05 12.83 -3.41
C GLN A 166 5.35 14.30 -3.09
N ASN A 167 6.62 14.67 -3.15
CA ASN A 167 7.07 16.01 -2.82
C ASN A 167 7.16 16.89 -4.09
N PRO A 168 6.91 18.20 -3.99
CA PRO A 168 7.17 19.13 -5.10
C PRO A 168 8.63 19.13 -5.53
N VAL A 169 8.89 19.47 -6.80
CA VAL A 169 10.24 19.74 -7.29
C VAL A 169 10.88 20.86 -6.47
N GLY A 170 12.11 20.65 -6.02
CA GLY A 170 12.86 21.60 -5.18
C GLY A 170 12.56 21.52 -3.67
N ASP A 171 11.67 20.62 -3.23
CA ASP A 171 11.47 20.38 -1.80
C ASP A 171 12.76 19.84 -1.14
N PRO A 172 13.26 20.43 -0.03
CA PRO A 172 14.45 19.94 0.67
C PRO A 172 14.39 18.45 1.07
N MET A 173 13.18 17.92 1.35
CA MET A 173 12.96 16.51 1.68
C MET A 173 13.42 15.57 0.56
N ASN A 174 13.44 16.02 -0.70
CA ASN A 174 13.85 15.21 -1.84
C ASN A 174 15.31 14.75 -1.76
N SER A 175 16.18 15.50 -1.08
CA SER A 175 17.59 15.12 -0.90
C SER A 175 17.77 13.89 0.00
N TYR A 176 16.76 13.57 0.81
CA TYR A 176 16.74 12.45 1.75
C TYR A 176 15.85 11.30 1.29
N THR A 177 14.97 11.56 0.33
CA THR A 177 13.94 10.61 -0.11
C THR A 177 14.57 9.55 -1.03
N PRO A 178 14.48 8.24 -0.71
CA PRO A 178 15.00 7.21 -1.58
C PRO A 178 14.18 7.12 -2.87
N ALA A 179 14.73 6.48 -3.91
CA ALA A 179 14.00 6.26 -5.16
C ALA A 179 12.72 5.44 -4.93
N ILE A 180 12.83 4.41 -4.08
CA ILE A 180 11.75 3.51 -3.67
C ILE A 180 11.89 3.14 -2.20
N VAL A 181 10.83 2.58 -1.63
CA VAL A 181 10.89 1.77 -0.41
C VAL A 181 10.52 0.33 -0.76
N ALA A 182 11.38 -0.63 -0.43
CA ALA A 182 11.04 -2.06 -0.50
C ALA A 182 11.67 -2.79 0.69
N VAL A 183 10.89 -3.02 1.75
CA VAL A 183 11.40 -3.58 3.01
C VAL A 183 10.65 -4.83 3.46
N GLU A 184 11.37 -5.80 4.02
CA GLU A 184 10.80 -7.03 4.61
C GLU A 184 10.58 -6.91 6.12
N HIS A 185 11.23 -5.93 6.76
CA HIS A 185 11.23 -5.75 8.20
C HIS A 185 11.03 -4.29 8.55
N THR A 186 10.18 -4.06 9.55
CA THR A 186 9.85 -2.72 10.06
C THR A 186 9.80 -2.76 11.58
N THR A 187 9.85 -1.58 12.19
CA THR A 187 9.56 -1.43 13.61
C THR A 187 8.10 -1.03 13.76
N MET A 188 7.32 -1.82 14.51
CA MET A 188 5.92 -1.47 14.76
C MET A 188 5.86 -0.23 15.67
N VAL A 189 5.01 0.71 15.29
CA VAL A 189 4.76 1.94 16.05
C VAL A 189 3.28 2.10 16.32
N LYS A 190 2.94 2.84 17.38
CA LYS A 190 1.55 3.24 17.62
C LYS A 190 1.32 4.57 16.90
N PRO A 191 0.31 4.67 16.02
CA PRO A 191 0.01 5.93 15.37
C PRO A 191 -0.49 6.95 16.40
N THR A 192 -0.11 8.20 16.17
CA THR A 192 -0.55 9.37 16.93
C THR A 192 -1.58 10.16 16.12
N VAL A 193 -2.16 11.19 16.74
CA VAL A 193 -3.06 12.11 16.02
C VAL A 193 -2.34 12.86 14.90
N ASP A 194 -1.05 13.17 15.09
CA ASP A 194 -0.21 13.88 14.11
C ASP A 194 0.07 13.04 12.87
N ASP A 195 0.02 11.71 13.01
CA ASP A 195 0.28 10.79 11.90
C ASP A 195 -0.91 10.66 10.97
N VAL A 196 -2.13 10.80 11.50
CA VAL A 196 -3.37 10.48 10.79
C VAL A 196 -4.14 11.74 10.37
N VAL A 197 -4.04 12.82 11.15
CA VAL A 197 -4.82 14.05 10.95
C VAL A 197 -3.88 15.23 10.77
N SER A 198 -4.01 15.93 9.66
CA SER A 198 -3.15 17.07 9.33
C SER A 198 -3.24 18.18 10.39
N ALA A 199 -2.16 18.93 10.56
CA ALA A 199 -2.11 20.04 11.51
C ALA A 199 -3.21 21.09 11.22
N GLN A 200 -3.50 21.36 9.94
CA GLN A 200 -4.51 22.33 9.53
C GLN A 200 -5.93 21.87 9.91
N LEU A 201 -6.25 20.59 9.65
CA LEU A 201 -7.56 20.05 10.01
C LEU A 201 -7.74 19.97 11.53
N ARG A 202 -6.70 19.60 12.27
CA ARG A 202 -6.71 19.62 13.74
C ARG A 202 -6.97 21.02 14.30
N ALA A 203 -6.25 22.03 13.79
CA ALA A 203 -6.42 23.41 14.23
C ALA A 203 -7.83 23.96 13.93
N ARG A 204 -8.41 23.57 12.78
CA ARG A 204 -9.79 23.93 12.42
C ARG A 204 -10.80 23.32 13.39
N ILE A 205 -10.75 22.00 13.59
CA ILE A 205 -11.68 21.29 14.48
C ILE A 205 -11.54 21.79 15.92
N ALA A 206 -10.31 22.03 16.38
CA ALA A 206 -10.07 22.54 17.73
C ALA A 206 -10.67 23.94 17.94
N ARG A 207 -10.62 24.79 16.91
CA ARG A 207 -11.28 26.11 16.93
C ARG A 207 -12.80 25.99 16.96
N ASP A 208 -13.35 25.11 16.12
CA ASP A 208 -14.80 24.93 15.99
C ASP A 208 -15.40 24.31 17.26
N GLU A 209 -14.68 23.39 17.92
CA GLU A 209 -15.12 22.71 19.15
C GLU A 209 -14.66 23.40 20.45
N GLY A 210 -13.79 24.40 20.37
CA GLY A 210 -13.22 25.09 21.52
C GLY A 210 -12.28 24.26 22.39
N ARG A 211 -11.74 23.15 21.87
CA ARG A 211 -10.81 22.24 22.58
C ARG A 211 -9.96 21.42 21.62
N GLU A 212 -8.75 21.05 22.05
CA GLU A 212 -7.96 20.04 21.35
C GLU A 212 -8.46 18.62 21.64
N ASP A 213 -8.32 17.72 20.66
CA ASP A 213 -8.70 16.32 20.76
C ASP A 213 -7.52 15.41 20.41
N SER A 214 -6.85 14.87 21.42
CA SER A 214 -5.70 13.97 21.25
C SER A 214 -6.09 12.61 20.66
N GLN A 215 -7.39 12.28 20.60
CA GLN A 215 -7.92 11.03 20.03
C GLN A 215 -8.68 11.27 18.72
N LEU A 216 -8.52 12.44 18.11
CA LEU A 216 -9.26 12.82 16.90
C LEU A 216 -9.12 11.80 15.76
N HIS A 217 -7.94 11.20 15.61
CA HIS A 217 -7.67 10.15 14.62
C HIS A 217 -8.57 8.92 14.77
N HIS A 218 -8.92 8.52 16.00
CA HIS A 218 -9.87 7.44 16.25
C HIS A 218 -11.32 7.86 16.01
N ARG A 219 -11.63 9.15 16.11
CA ARG A 219 -12.96 9.67 15.79
C ARG A 219 -13.17 9.80 14.27
N LEU A 220 -12.16 10.27 13.54
CA LEU A 220 -12.22 10.47 12.09
C LEU A 220 -11.95 9.19 11.31
N VAL A 221 -11.21 8.23 11.87
CA VAL A 221 -10.98 6.90 11.30
C VAL A 221 -11.37 5.82 12.31
N PRO A 222 -12.68 5.54 12.50
CA PRO A 222 -13.17 4.67 13.56
C PRO A 222 -12.58 3.25 13.55
N ASN A 223 -12.35 2.70 12.36
CA ASN A 223 -11.83 1.33 12.20
C ASN A 223 -10.30 1.23 12.36
N LEU A 224 -9.58 2.35 12.54
CA LEU A 224 -8.12 2.38 12.58
C LEU A 224 -7.54 1.39 13.61
N LYS A 225 -8.16 1.32 14.79
CA LYS A 225 -7.68 0.44 15.87
C LYS A 225 -7.78 -1.03 15.50
N ASP A 226 -8.90 -1.44 14.90
CA ASP A 226 -9.12 -2.85 14.57
C ASP A 226 -8.36 -3.24 13.31
N PHE A 227 -8.29 -2.35 12.32
CA PHE A 227 -7.46 -2.52 11.13
C PHE A 227 -5.97 -2.67 11.49
N SER A 228 -5.47 -1.85 12.43
CA SER A 228 -4.07 -1.90 12.90
C SER A 228 -3.67 -3.21 13.59
N ARG A 229 -4.62 -4.06 13.99
CA ARG A 229 -4.31 -5.39 14.56
C ARG A 229 -3.77 -6.35 13.51
N ASN A 230 -4.27 -6.20 12.28
CA ASN A 230 -3.89 -7.03 11.14
C ASN A 230 -2.80 -6.35 10.30
N PHE A 231 -2.88 -5.02 10.17
CA PHE A 231 -1.98 -4.21 9.37
C PHE A 231 -1.34 -3.12 10.27
N PRO A 232 -0.30 -3.46 11.06
CA PRO A 232 0.26 -2.55 12.05
C PRO A 232 0.97 -1.37 11.39
N SER A 233 0.88 -0.20 12.02
CA SER A 233 1.69 0.96 11.64
C SER A 233 3.17 0.66 11.84
N SER A 234 3.98 1.14 10.90
CA SER A 234 5.38 0.74 10.77
C SER A 234 6.27 1.95 10.59
N GLU A 235 7.41 1.95 11.26
CA GLU A 235 8.52 2.88 11.07
C GLU A 235 9.69 2.19 10.36
N ILE A 236 10.30 2.93 9.44
CA ILE A 236 11.55 2.57 8.76
C ILE A 236 12.50 3.77 8.73
N ARG A 237 13.79 3.49 8.60
CA ARG A 237 14.85 4.50 8.60
C ARG A 237 15.79 4.32 7.41
N TYR A 238 16.04 5.42 6.71
CA TYR A 238 17.02 5.54 5.63
C TYR A 238 17.99 6.67 5.97
N GLY A 239 19.14 6.33 6.58
CA GLY A 239 20.04 7.35 7.13
C GLY A 239 19.31 8.20 8.16
N GLU A 240 19.18 9.51 7.89
CA GLU A 240 18.48 10.47 8.74
C GLU A 240 16.96 10.51 8.52
N LEU A 241 16.48 10.01 7.38
CA LEU A 241 15.06 9.97 7.07
C LEU A 241 14.36 8.90 7.90
N VAL A 242 13.34 9.31 8.64
CA VAL A 242 12.36 8.44 9.29
C VAL A 242 11.08 8.47 8.46
N LEU A 243 10.62 7.30 8.04
CA LEU A 243 9.32 7.13 7.39
C LEU A 243 8.39 6.34 8.31
N ARG A 244 7.16 6.82 8.49
CA ARG A 244 6.10 6.11 9.21
C ARG A 244 4.91 5.89 8.29
N TYR A 245 4.52 4.64 8.12
CA TYR A 245 3.36 4.21 7.35
C TYR A 245 2.27 3.78 8.32
N VAL A 246 1.08 4.39 8.22
CA VAL A 246 -0.08 4.13 9.06
C VAL A 246 -1.22 3.60 8.19
N PRO A 247 -1.35 2.27 8.04
CA PRO A 247 -2.43 1.67 7.26
C PRO A 247 -3.81 2.02 7.82
N ALA A 248 -4.76 2.34 6.95
CA ALA A 248 -6.15 2.66 7.32
C ALA A 248 -7.20 1.86 6.52
N GLY A 249 -6.82 1.23 5.41
CA GLY A 249 -7.67 0.33 4.64
C GLY A 249 -6.89 -0.43 3.57
N VAL A 250 -7.45 -1.55 3.10
CA VAL A 250 -6.98 -2.21 1.88
C VAL A 250 -7.49 -1.44 0.68
N ARG A 251 -6.65 -1.35 -0.36
CA ARG A 251 -7.00 -0.70 -1.63
C ARG A 251 -6.56 -1.58 -2.78
N ILE A 252 -7.51 -1.92 -3.65
CA ILE A 252 -7.28 -2.63 -4.90
C ILE A 252 -8.04 -1.89 -6.01
N SER A 253 -7.52 -1.95 -7.23
CA SER A 253 -8.21 -1.36 -8.39
C SER A 253 -9.51 -2.10 -8.66
N ASP A 254 -10.62 -1.38 -8.76
CA ASP A 254 -11.94 -1.89 -9.15
C ASP A 254 -12.00 -2.29 -10.64
N VAL A 255 -11.03 -1.82 -11.43
CA VAL A 255 -10.88 -2.14 -12.84
C VAL A 255 -9.61 -2.95 -13.12
N GLY A 256 -9.60 -3.65 -14.26
CA GLY A 256 -8.42 -4.35 -14.76
C GLY A 256 -7.31 -3.37 -15.17
N LEU A 257 -6.08 -3.88 -15.33
CA LEU A 257 -4.89 -3.08 -15.63
C LEU A 257 -5.10 -2.14 -16.83
N GLU A 258 -5.69 -2.65 -17.90
CA GLU A 258 -5.96 -1.94 -19.16
C GLU A 258 -6.81 -0.67 -18.99
N GLN A 259 -7.61 -0.64 -17.93
CA GLN A 259 -8.57 0.42 -17.65
C GLN A 259 -8.04 1.43 -16.62
N ILE A 260 -6.96 1.12 -15.91
CA ILE A 260 -6.37 2.05 -14.95
C ILE A 260 -5.86 3.28 -15.70
N ASN A 261 -6.30 4.45 -15.23
CA ASN A 261 -6.04 5.74 -15.86
C ASN A 261 -6.57 5.87 -17.30
N GLY A 262 -7.54 5.04 -17.72
CA GLY A 262 -8.03 4.98 -19.10
C GLY A 262 -8.70 6.26 -19.63
N ALA A 263 -9.14 7.15 -18.74
CA ALA A 263 -9.69 8.46 -19.09
C ALA A 263 -8.70 9.62 -18.84
N GLY A 264 -7.48 9.33 -18.38
CA GLY A 264 -6.46 10.33 -18.07
C GLY A 264 -5.61 10.70 -19.28
N GLU A 265 -4.84 11.78 -19.13
CA GLU A 265 -3.93 12.30 -20.18
C GLU A 265 -2.50 11.74 -20.06
N LYS A 266 -2.26 10.81 -19.13
CA LYS A 266 -0.96 10.20 -18.82
C LYS A 266 -0.99 8.69 -19.12
N LEU A 267 0.11 8.00 -18.86
CA LEU A 267 0.23 6.56 -19.12
C LEU A 267 -0.96 5.76 -18.57
N ARG A 268 -1.56 4.98 -19.45
CA ARG A 268 -2.58 3.98 -19.13
C ARG A 268 -1.92 2.66 -18.75
N GLY A 269 -2.63 1.83 -17.99
CA GLY A 269 -2.04 0.59 -17.49
C GLY A 269 -1.69 -0.42 -18.59
N ASP A 270 -2.41 -0.41 -19.72
CA ASP A 270 -2.06 -1.21 -20.90
C ASP A 270 -0.76 -0.74 -21.56
N GLU A 271 -0.53 0.58 -21.67
CA GLU A 271 0.72 1.15 -22.19
C GLU A 271 1.90 0.80 -21.26
N VAL A 272 1.72 0.98 -19.94
CA VAL A 272 2.73 0.59 -18.94
C VAL A 272 3.11 -0.89 -19.08
N TRP A 273 2.13 -1.77 -19.26
CA TRP A 273 2.39 -3.20 -19.41
C TRP A 273 3.03 -3.53 -20.76
N ASN A 274 2.37 -3.21 -21.87
CA ASN A 274 2.74 -3.68 -23.20
C ASN A 274 4.05 -3.07 -23.69
N ASP A 275 4.24 -1.77 -23.46
CA ASP A 275 5.33 -1.01 -24.08
C ASP A 275 6.57 -0.93 -23.18
N HIS A 276 6.40 -1.09 -21.87
CA HIS A 276 7.48 -0.89 -20.89
C HIS A 276 7.79 -2.13 -20.05
N VAL A 277 6.81 -2.67 -19.32
CA VAL A 277 7.08 -3.73 -18.34
C VAL A 277 7.27 -5.09 -18.99
N ALA A 278 6.36 -5.53 -19.85
CA ALA A 278 6.45 -6.86 -20.47
C ALA A 278 7.77 -7.06 -21.24
N PRO A 279 8.28 -6.07 -22.01
CA PRO A 279 9.61 -6.16 -22.61
C PRO A 279 10.74 -6.22 -21.57
N ALA A 280 10.70 -5.41 -20.51
CA ALA A 280 11.76 -5.33 -19.51
C ALA A 280 11.80 -6.54 -18.54
N PHE A 281 10.68 -7.24 -18.38
CA PHE A 281 10.49 -8.36 -17.45
C PHE A 281 10.18 -9.68 -18.17
N ALA A 282 10.52 -9.81 -19.46
CA ALA A 282 10.21 -10.98 -20.27
C ALA A 282 10.62 -12.32 -19.62
N ASP A 283 11.77 -12.36 -18.94
CA ASP A 283 12.29 -13.55 -18.25
C ASP A 283 11.44 -13.98 -17.03
N PHE A 284 10.54 -13.12 -16.56
CA PHE A 284 9.65 -13.38 -15.43
C PHE A 284 8.20 -13.63 -15.85
N ILE A 285 7.83 -13.47 -17.11
CA ILE A 285 6.45 -13.73 -17.54
C ILE A 285 6.20 -15.24 -17.49
N VAL A 286 5.10 -15.64 -16.84
CA VAL A 286 4.66 -17.03 -16.67
C VAL A 286 3.66 -17.41 -17.76
#